data_AF-X0IHL0-F1
#
_entry.id   AF-X0IHL0-F1
#
_cell.length_a   1.000
_cell.length_b   1.000
_cell.length_c   1.000
_cell.angle_alpha   90.00
_cell.angle_beta   90.00
_cell.angle_gamma   90.00
#
_symmetry.space_group_name_H-M   'P 1'
#
loop_
_entity.id
_entity.type
_entity.pdbx_description
1 polymer ?
#
loop_
_entity_poly.entity_id
_entity_poly.type
_entity_poly.pdbx_seq_one_letter_code
_entity_poly.pdbx_strand_id
1 'polypeptide(L)'
;MPAVTMAENTTLNGDSRQHYERTQSQPENPFSALIPEQQIAIVPEFTLESGVTLYNLPVAYTTRGKLNEEGNNAMVICHALTGSADVGDWWGPLLGGPGRAFDTSRFFIVCMNSLGSPYGTASPVTAKDNDPSKGRYGPEFPLTTIRDDVNLHKLILDDLGVKQLAAVVGGSLGGMFVLEWAYFGKDYIRCIVPIATSSRHSAWGISWGEAQRQSIYADPKYDDGYYSFDDPPSTGLGAARMSALLTYRSRNSFESRFGRNIPDPSKVQTIGGRPRPSTPSEAHFHIHNDGHVVKRTSISRQNSTTDAASSAESPALPDSVADPQFHGPTNSSLTGGEMPQSHYFSAQSYLRYQGRKFVTRFDSNCYIAMTRKLDTHDVSRNRADTIADALAMIQQPTLVLGIESDGLFTFAEQEEIAQHVPNARLERIESPEGHDAFLLQFEQVNNYVLSFFKEVLPDIMFKDGEAPEEASVGQITKSSTFGEAEVEDITAW
;
A
#
# COMPACT_ATOMS: atom_id res chain seq x y z
N MET A 1 -67.37 -5.58 -1.42
CA MET A 1 -66.59 -4.32 -1.34
C MET A 1 -66.61 -3.83 0.09
N PRO A 2 -65.47 -3.88 0.78
CA PRO A 2 -65.17 -2.83 1.74
C PRO A 2 -63.71 -2.31 1.64
N ALA A 3 -63.62 -1.02 1.96
CA ALA A 3 -62.49 -0.14 2.25
C ALA A 3 -61.07 -0.73 2.28
N VAL A 4 -60.22 -0.19 1.39
CA VAL A 4 -58.77 -0.18 1.54
C VAL A 4 -58.41 0.99 2.46
N THR A 5 -57.96 0.69 3.67
CA THR A 5 -57.35 1.65 4.59
C THR A 5 -55.94 1.98 4.11
N MET A 6 -55.74 3.23 3.67
CA MET A 6 -54.43 3.85 3.51
C MET A 6 -53.82 4.02 4.89
N ALA A 7 -52.66 3.38 5.13
CA ALA A 7 -51.83 3.69 6.27
C ALA A 7 -50.92 4.86 5.89
N GLU A 8 -51.22 6.03 6.44
CA GLU A 8 -50.35 7.20 6.47
C GLU A 8 -49.08 6.85 7.25
N ASN A 9 -47.93 6.98 6.60
CA ASN A 9 -46.62 6.82 7.25
C ASN A 9 -46.26 8.17 7.88
N THR A 10 -46.65 8.38 9.13
CA THR A 10 -46.22 9.53 9.94
C THR A 10 -44.73 9.42 10.26
N THR A 11 -43.91 10.19 9.56
CA THR A 11 -42.54 10.52 9.93
C THR A 11 -42.52 11.38 11.19
N LEU A 12 -42.04 10.83 12.29
CA LEU A 12 -41.65 11.57 13.49
C LEU A 12 -40.21 11.20 13.85
N ASN A 13 -39.26 12.00 13.37
CA ASN A 13 -38.12 12.54 14.14
C ASN A 13 -37.19 13.30 13.20
N GLY A 14 -36.81 14.51 13.60
CA GLY A 14 -36.04 15.45 12.81
C GLY A 14 -34.54 15.14 12.77
N ASP A 15 -34.12 14.32 11.81
CA ASP A 15 -32.82 14.47 11.17
C ASP A 15 -33.04 14.37 9.66
N SER A 16 -33.10 15.50 8.97
CA SER A 16 -33.36 15.56 7.52
C SER A 16 -32.09 15.30 6.71
N ARG A 17 -31.18 14.47 7.22
CA ARG A 17 -29.95 14.09 6.51
C ARG A 17 -30.28 12.96 5.55
N GLN A 18 -29.97 13.17 4.28
CA GLN A 18 -30.10 12.13 3.27
C GLN A 18 -28.98 11.10 3.51
N HIS A 19 -29.34 9.97 4.10
CA HIS A 19 -28.37 8.89 4.29
C HIS A 19 -28.11 8.15 2.99
N TYR A 20 -26.84 7.96 2.65
CA TYR A 20 -26.48 7.13 1.51
C TYR A 20 -26.87 5.67 1.76
N GLU A 21 -27.28 4.97 0.69
CA GLU A 21 -27.45 3.53 0.71
C GLU A 21 -26.13 2.86 1.10
N ARG A 22 -26.20 1.83 1.96
CA ARG A 22 -25.04 1.10 2.45
C ARG A 22 -25.16 -0.39 2.16
N THR A 23 -24.07 -0.97 1.69
CA THR A 23 -23.89 -2.41 1.53
C THR A 23 -22.56 -2.83 2.17
N GLN A 24 -22.41 -4.13 2.42
CA GLN A 24 -21.14 -4.75 2.83
C GLN A 24 -20.62 -5.75 1.80
N SER A 25 -21.32 -5.86 0.66
CA SER A 25 -21.03 -6.85 -0.38
C SER A 25 -20.77 -6.17 -1.71
N GLN A 26 -19.74 -6.66 -2.40
CA GLN A 26 -19.37 -6.30 -3.78
C GLN A 26 -18.93 -7.57 -4.50
N PRO A 27 -19.89 -8.44 -4.89
CA PRO A 27 -19.60 -9.81 -5.31
C PRO A 27 -18.75 -9.92 -6.59
N GLU A 28 -18.74 -8.88 -7.42
CA GLU A 28 -17.92 -8.80 -8.63
C GLU A 28 -16.44 -8.50 -8.35
N ASN A 29 -16.12 -8.00 -7.14
CA ASN A 29 -14.78 -7.63 -6.73
C ASN A 29 -14.24 -8.61 -5.67
N PRO A 30 -13.34 -9.55 -6.04
CA PRO A 30 -12.81 -10.54 -5.10
C PRO A 30 -11.94 -9.92 -3.99
N PHE A 31 -11.39 -8.72 -4.20
CA PHE A 31 -10.50 -8.07 -3.24
C PHE A 31 -11.25 -7.35 -2.12
N SER A 32 -12.52 -6.97 -2.34
CA SER A 32 -13.36 -6.36 -1.30
C SER A 32 -13.57 -7.28 -0.11
N ALA A 33 -13.61 -8.60 -0.33
CA ALA A 33 -13.78 -9.60 0.73
C ALA A 33 -12.58 -9.70 1.68
N LEU A 34 -11.43 -9.13 1.33
CA LEU A 34 -10.25 -9.08 2.21
C LEU A 34 -10.44 -8.13 3.39
N ILE A 35 -11.44 -7.24 3.33
CA ILE A 35 -11.75 -6.24 4.36
C ILE A 35 -13.14 -6.54 4.93
N PRO A 36 -13.27 -7.51 5.86
CA PRO A 36 -14.58 -8.05 6.23
C PRO A 36 -15.48 -7.06 6.98
N GLU A 37 -14.91 -6.07 7.66
CA GLU A 37 -15.66 -5.14 8.51
C GLU A 37 -16.00 -3.81 7.84
N GLN A 38 -15.70 -3.65 6.55
CA GLN A 38 -15.99 -2.39 5.87
C GLN A 38 -17.47 -2.20 5.57
N GLN A 39 -17.88 -0.95 5.52
CA GLN A 39 -19.14 -0.50 4.95
C GLN A 39 -18.85 0.15 3.59
N ILE A 40 -19.79 0.01 2.65
CA ILE A 40 -19.70 0.64 1.33
C ILE A 40 -20.92 1.53 1.18
N ALA A 41 -20.70 2.85 1.15
CA ALA A 41 -21.73 3.83 0.84
C ALA A 41 -21.82 4.03 -0.67
N ILE A 42 -23.04 4.17 -1.20
CA ILE A 42 -23.29 4.44 -2.62
C ILE A 42 -23.59 5.91 -2.83
N VAL A 43 -22.60 6.65 -3.35
CA VAL A 43 -22.76 8.08 -3.68
C VAL A 43 -23.42 8.20 -5.06
N PRO A 44 -24.59 8.84 -5.21
CA PRO A 44 -25.35 8.84 -6.46
C PRO A 44 -24.58 9.36 -7.67
N GLU A 45 -23.83 10.44 -7.49
CA GLU A 45 -22.91 10.95 -8.50
C GLU A 45 -21.76 11.73 -7.86
N PHE A 46 -20.60 11.73 -8.51
CA PHE A 46 -19.44 12.52 -8.12
C PHE A 46 -18.67 12.95 -9.37
N THR A 47 -18.39 14.24 -9.50
CA THR A 47 -17.63 14.79 -10.63
C THR A 47 -16.17 14.98 -10.22
N LEU A 48 -15.28 14.28 -10.90
CA LEU A 48 -13.84 14.37 -10.72
C LEU A 48 -13.31 15.73 -11.16
N GLU A 49 -12.11 16.09 -10.71
CA GLU A 49 -11.42 17.32 -11.16
C GLU A 49 -11.17 17.36 -12.68
N SER A 50 -11.15 16.19 -13.32
CA SER A 50 -11.04 16.05 -14.78
C SER A 50 -12.32 16.45 -15.53
N GLY A 51 -13.45 16.62 -14.81
CA GLY A 51 -14.78 16.85 -15.37
C GLY A 51 -15.56 15.58 -15.71
N VAL A 52 -14.98 14.39 -15.50
CA VAL A 52 -15.70 13.11 -15.64
C VAL A 52 -16.62 12.90 -14.43
N THR A 53 -17.89 12.59 -14.67
CA THR A 53 -18.84 12.23 -13.62
C THR A 53 -18.95 10.71 -13.51
N LEU A 54 -18.79 10.21 -12.29
CA LEU A 54 -19.03 8.82 -11.91
C LEU A 54 -20.41 8.72 -11.25
N TYR A 55 -21.15 7.65 -11.53
CA TYR A 55 -22.50 7.42 -11.00
C TYR A 55 -22.55 6.19 -10.10
N ASN A 56 -23.47 6.18 -9.14
CA ASN A 56 -23.67 5.12 -8.14
C ASN A 56 -22.35 4.63 -7.55
N LEU A 57 -21.50 5.57 -7.17
CA LEU A 57 -20.11 5.35 -6.83
C LEU A 57 -19.99 4.65 -5.47
N PRO A 58 -19.49 3.41 -5.40
CA PRO A 58 -19.19 2.77 -4.12
C PRO A 58 -17.99 3.44 -3.46
N VAL A 59 -18.12 3.74 -2.16
CA VAL A 59 -17.05 4.26 -1.31
C VAL A 59 -16.96 3.40 -0.07
N ALA A 60 -15.90 2.62 0.02
CA ALA A 60 -15.66 1.73 1.14
C ALA A 60 -14.96 2.46 2.29
N TYR A 61 -15.36 2.18 3.52
CA TYR A 61 -14.74 2.75 4.71
C TYR A 61 -14.93 1.84 5.93
N THR A 62 -14.10 2.05 6.95
CA THR A 62 -14.28 1.45 8.28
C THR A 62 -14.39 2.55 9.33
N THR A 63 -15.02 2.22 10.45
CA THR A 63 -15.12 3.11 11.62
C THR A 63 -14.74 2.37 12.90
N ARG A 64 -14.17 3.09 13.87
CA ARG A 64 -13.88 2.60 15.23
C ARG A 64 -14.22 3.69 16.27
N GLY A 65 -14.65 3.28 17.45
CA GLY A 65 -15.14 4.23 18.46
C GLY A 65 -16.47 4.86 18.06
N LYS A 66 -16.85 5.94 18.74
CA LYS A 66 -18.18 6.55 18.63
C LYS A 66 -18.10 8.06 18.41
N LEU A 67 -18.89 8.56 17.46
CA LEU A 67 -19.04 9.99 17.21
C LEU A 67 -19.82 10.61 18.38
N ASN A 68 -19.29 11.69 18.97
CA ASN A 68 -19.96 12.40 20.04
C ASN A 68 -21.13 13.24 19.55
N GLU A 69 -21.96 13.74 20.47
CA GLU A 69 -23.14 14.55 20.16
C GLU A 69 -22.77 15.85 19.41
N GLU A 70 -21.60 16.43 19.71
CA GLU A 70 -21.10 17.61 19.00
C GLU A 70 -20.54 17.31 17.60
N GLY A 71 -20.30 16.03 17.27
CA GLY A 71 -19.74 15.60 15.99
C GLY A 71 -18.32 16.12 15.73
N ASN A 72 -17.53 16.36 16.78
CA ASN A 72 -16.22 17.03 16.70
C ASN A 72 -15.03 16.18 17.18
N ASN A 73 -15.27 14.92 17.57
CA ASN A 73 -14.23 13.98 17.98
C ASN A 73 -13.78 13.02 16.86
N ALA A 74 -14.13 13.31 15.61
CA ALA A 74 -13.78 12.45 14.48
C ALA A 74 -12.28 12.54 14.13
N MET A 75 -11.65 11.42 13.86
CA MET A 75 -10.26 11.32 13.40
C MET A 75 -10.22 10.58 12.07
N VAL A 76 -9.61 11.17 11.05
CA VAL A 76 -9.40 10.51 9.77
C VAL A 76 -8.01 9.88 9.73
N ILE A 77 -7.96 8.60 9.39
CA ILE A 77 -6.73 7.88 9.07
C ILE A 77 -6.66 7.68 7.57
N CYS A 78 -5.58 8.14 6.95
CA CYS A 78 -5.33 8.04 5.52
C CYS A 78 -4.35 6.89 5.24
N HIS A 79 -4.81 5.87 4.50
CA HIS A 79 -3.99 4.70 4.18
C HIS A 79 -2.92 4.98 3.10
N ALA A 80 -1.85 4.18 3.09
CA ALA A 80 -0.79 4.25 2.08
C ALA A 80 -1.18 3.57 0.74
N LEU A 81 -0.28 3.60 -0.26
CA LEU A 81 -0.54 3.18 -1.65
C LEU A 81 -1.26 1.83 -1.79
N THR A 82 -0.78 0.82 -1.08
CA THR A 82 -1.32 -0.55 -1.13
C THR A 82 -2.00 -0.97 0.18
N GLY A 83 -2.34 0.02 1.03
CA GLY A 83 -3.12 -0.17 2.23
C GLY A 83 -4.62 -0.22 1.94
N SER A 84 -5.39 -0.56 2.96
CA SER A 84 -6.85 -0.65 2.91
C SER A 84 -7.49 0.22 3.99
N ALA A 85 -8.82 0.25 4.01
CA ALA A 85 -9.58 0.93 5.07
C ALA A 85 -9.45 0.25 6.45
N ASP A 86 -8.92 -0.97 6.56
CA ASP A 86 -8.73 -1.64 7.85
C ASP A 86 -7.43 -1.19 8.54
N VAL A 87 -7.51 -0.10 9.29
CA VAL A 87 -6.39 0.46 10.06
C VAL A 87 -5.81 -0.56 11.05
N GLY A 88 -6.64 -1.45 11.59
CA GLY A 88 -6.22 -2.45 12.57
C GLY A 88 -5.17 -3.41 12.02
N ASP A 89 -5.23 -3.71 10.73
CA ASP A 89 -4.33 -4.67 10.08
C ASP A 89 -2.89 -4.12 9.93
N TRP A 90 -2.71 -2.83 9.64
CA TRP A 90 -1.39 -2.24 9.35
C TRP A 90 -0.89 -1.21 10.38
N TRP A 91 -1.78 -0.64 11.20
CA TRP A 91 -1.47 0.28 12.29
C TRP A 91 -2.12 -0.14 13.61
N GLY A 92 -2.47 -1.43 13.76
CA GLY A 92 -3.05 -2.01 14.97
C GLY A 92 -2.38 -1.59 16.29
N PRO A 93 -1.03 -1.56 16.41
CA PRO A 93 -0.35 -1.13 17.63
C PRO A 93 -0.59 0.34 18.04
N LEU A 94 -1.08 1.19 17.13
CA LEU A 94 -1.47 2.57 17.39
C LEU A 94 -2.96 2.70 17.75
N LEU A 95 -3.77 1.66 17.50
CA LEU A 95 -5.21 1.60 17.71
C LEU A 95 -5.55 0.88 19.01
N GLY A 96 -6.45 1.45 19.81
CA GLY A 96 -6.90 0.80 21.05
C GLY A 96 -7.60 1.74 22.00
N GLY A 97 -7.34 1.58 23.30
CA GLY A 97 -7.87 2.43 24.38
C GLY A 97 -6.84 3.45 24.90
N PRO A 98 -7.00 3.91 26.16
CA PRO A 98 -6.13 4.90 26.78
C PRO A 98 -4.63 4.60 26.65
N GLY A 99 -3.86 5.61 26.22
CA GLY A 99 -2.42 5.51 25.99
C GLY A 99 -2.03 5.18 24.54
N ARG A 100 -3.00 4.89 23.67
CA ARG A 100 -2.81 4.77 22.23
C ARG A 100 -3.11 6.10 21.53
N ALA A 101 -2.38 6.38 20.44
CA ALA A 101 -2.60 7.57 19.63
C ALA A 101 -4.01 7.58 19.01
N PHE A 102 -4.48 6.41 18.56
CA PHE A 102 -5.83 6.22 18.02
C PHE A 102 -6.72 5.57 19.10
N ASP A 103 -6.99 6.35 20.14
CA ASP A 103 -7.81 5.94 21.28
C ASP A 103 -9.30 5.95 20.93
N THR A 104 -9.86 4.77 20.70
CA THR A 104 -11.27 4.53 20.36
C THR A 104 -12.25 4.88 21.48
N SER A 105 -11.78 5.07 22.72
CA SER A 105 -12.63 5.58 23.82
C SER A 105 -12.89 7.08 23.75
N ARG A 106 -12.15 7.78 22.88
CA ARG A 106 -12.15 9.26 22.75
C ARG A 106 -12.47 9.72 21.34
N PHE A 107 -11.95 9.01 20.35
CA PHE A 107 -12.09 9.38 18.94
C PHE A 107 -13.08 8.49 18.22
N PHE A 108 -13.83 9.09 17.30
CA PHE A 108 -14.50 8.38 16.23
C PHE A 108 -13.55 8.29 15.04
N ILE A 109 -12.87 7.16 14.91
CA ILE A 109 -11.85 6.97 13.88
C ILE A 109 -12.53 6.48 12.61
N VAL A 110 -12.23 7.13 11.48
CA VAL A 110 -12.74 6.78 10.15
C VAL A 110 -11.56 6.61 9.20
N CYS A 111 -11.55 5.51 8.45
CA CYS A 111 -10.60 5.31 7.35
C CYS A 111 -11.40 4.96 6.10
N MET A 112 -11.24 5.77 5.04
CA MET A 112 -11.94 5.58 3.78
C MET A 112 -10.97 5.09 2.72
N ASN A 113 -11.40 4.11 1.93
CA ASN A 113 -10.60 3.53 0.86
C ASN A 113 -10.57 4.47 -0.35
N SER A 114 -9.40 4.57 -0.99
CA SER A 114 -9.16 5.49 -2.11
C SER A 114 -9.79 5.01 -3.42
N LEU A 115 -10.25 5.94 -4.25
CA LEU A 115 -10.58 5.73 -5.66
C LEU A 115 -9.42 5.06 -6.39
N GLY A 116 -9.72 4.01 -7.16
CA GLY A 116 -8.71 3.21 -7.87
C GLY A 116 -8.09 2.08 -7.04
N SER A 117 -8.36 2.01 -5.73
CA SER A 117 -7.95 0.89 -4.88
C SER A 117 -8.84 -0.34 -5.11
N PRO A 118 -8.32 -1.58 -5.01
CA PRO A 118 -9.15 -2.77 -5.19
C PRO A 118 -10.05 -3.08 -3.98
N TYR A 119 -9.98 -2.31 -2.88
CA TYR A 119 -10.60 -2.66 -1.60
C TYR A 119 -11.97 -2.01 -1.36
N GLY A 120 -12.84 -2.01 -2.38
CA GLY A 120 -14.26 -1.69 -2.23
C GLY A 120 -14.70 -0.36 -2.83
N THR A 121 -13.88 0.69 -2.74
CA THR A 121 -14.15 1.97 -3.43
C THR A 121 -14.03 1.80 -4.96
N ALA A 122 -14.78 2.60 -5.72
CA ALA A 122 -14.79 2.55 -7.18
C ALA A 122 -13.38 2.53 -7.78
N SER A 123 -13.13 1.58 -8.69
CA SER A 123 -11.80 1.27 -9.21
C SER A 123 -11.87 0.44 -10.50
N PRO A 124 -10.73 0.11 -11.14
CA PRO A 124 -10.68 -0.84 -12.25
C PRO A 124 -11.39 -2.17 -12.02
N VAL A 125 -11.49 -2.64 -10.78
CA VAL A 125 -12.11 -3.93 -10.44
C VAL A 125 -13.59 -3.84 -10.07
N THR A 126 -14.19 -2.65 -10.03
CA THR A 126 -15.62 -2.46 -9.73
C THR A 126 -16.46 -2.41 -11.00
N ALA A 127 -17.75 -2.78 -10.90
CA ALA A 127 -18.71 -2.61 -11.98
C ALA A 127 -18.91 -1.13 -12.35
N LYS A 128 -19.10 -0.82 -13.64
CA LYS A 128 -19.46 0.52 -14.10
C LYS A 128 -20.82 0.91 -13.56
N ASP A 129 -20.94 2.11 -13.01
CA ASP A 129 -22.14 2.63 -12.34
C ASP A 129 -22.76 1.68 -11.29
N ASN A 130 -21.94 0.82 -10.66
CA ASN A 130 -22.37 -0.24 -9.75
C ASN A 130 -23.41 -1.19 -10.36
N ASP A 131 -23.34 -1.42 -11.68
CA ASP A 131 -24.22 -2.30 -12.45
C ASP A 131 -23.40 -3.43 -13.09
N PRO A 132 -23.46 -4.66 -12.53
CA PRO A 132 -22.71 -5.81 -13.06
C PRO A 132 -22.98 -6.11 -14.54
N SER A 133 -24.14 -5.71 -15.10
CA SER A 133 -24.47 -5.94 -16.51
C SER A 133 -23.63 -5.07 -17.48
N LYS A 134 -23.04 -3.97 -16.97
CA LYS A 134 -22.16 -3.08 -17.74
C LYS A 134 -20.69 -3.51 -17.75
N GLY A 135 -20.38 -4.59 -17.04
CA GLY A 135 -19.01 -5.04 -16.83
C GLY A 135 -18.21 -4.13 -15.89
N ARG A 136 -16.95 -4.52 -15.65
CA ARG A 136 -16.01 -3.73 -14.83
C ARG A 136 -15.46 -2.53 -15.60
N TYR A 137 -14.96 -1.54 -14.88
CA TYR A 137 -14.19 -0.46 -15.52
C TYR A 137 -12.94 -0.97 -16.24
N GLY A 138 -12.19 -1.88 -15.63
CA GLY A 138 -10.92 -2.36 -16.17
C GLY A 138 -9.96 -1.19 -16.47
N PRO A 139 -9.28 -1.18 -17.63
CA PRO A 139 -8.34 -0.11 -17.98
C PRO A 139 -9.03 1.22 -18.29
N GLU A 140 -10.36 1.25 -18.37
CA GLU A 140 -11.16 2.45 -18.68
C GLU A 140 -11.57 3.23 -17.42
N PHE A 141 -11.16 2.79 -16.23
CA PHE A 141 -11.37 3.57 -15.01
C PHE A 141 -10.68 4.94 -15.15
N PRO A 142 -11.40 6.06 -14.95
CA PRO A 142 -10.82 7.37 -15.16
C PRO A 142 -9.66 7.65 -14.19
N LEU A 143 -8.70 8.44 -14.64
CA LEU A 143 -7.65 8.95 -13.76
C LEU A 143 -8.29 9.82 -12.69
N THR A 144 -7.95 9.50 -11.44
CA THR A 144 -8.39 10.22 -10.25
C THR A 144 -7.17 10.81 -9.56
N THR A 145 -7.41 11.81 -8.74
CA THR A 145 -6.36 12.58 -8.06
C THR A 145 -6.46 12.45 -6.54
N ILE A 146 -5.43 12.96 -5.85
CA ILE A 146 -5.45 13.09 -4.40
C ILE A 146 -6.63 13.97 -3.95
N ARG A 147 -6.97 15.02 -4.71
CA ARG A 147 -8.06 15.94 -4.38
C ARG A 147 -9.43 15.31 -4.58
N ASP A 148 -9.59 14.45 -5.59
CA ASP A 148 -10.84 13.71 -5.80
C ASP A 148 -11.17 12.85 -4.59
N ASP A 149 -10.19 12.12 -4.06
CA ASP A 149 -10.37 11.29 -2.86
C ASP A 149 -10.83 12.11 -1.65
N VAL A 150 -10.11 13.19 -1.33
CA VAL A 150 -10.43 13.99 -0.15
C VAL A 150 -11.81 14.66 -0.27
N ASN A 151 -12.17 15.17 -1.46
CA ASN A 151 -13.50 15.73 -1.69
C ASN A 151 -14.61 14.69 -1.62
N LEU A 152 -14.37 13.48 -2.13
CA LEU A 152 -15.31 12.37 -2.04
C LEU A 152 -15.49 11.89 -0.60
N HIS A 153 -14.37 11.71 0.12
CA HIS A 153 -14.37 11.27 1.51
C HIS A 153 -15.10 12.27 2.42
N LYS A 154 -15.04 13.57 2.12
CA LYS A 154 -15.84 14.57 2.82
C LYS A 154 -17.34 14.30 2.74
N LEU A 155 -17.86 13.84 1.59
CA LEU A 155 -19.28 13.48 1.46
C LEU A 155 -19.65 12.35 2.42
N ILE A 156 -18.76 11.38 2.60
CA ILE A 156 -18.98 10.26 3.53
C ILE A 156 -18.95 10.76 4.98
N LEU A 157 -18.01 11.64 5.34
CA LEU A 157 -17.95 12.23 6.69
C LEU A 157 -19.20 13.05 7.01
N ASP A 158 -19.68 13.84 6.05
CA ASP A 158 -20.89 14.65 6.21
C ASP A 158 -22.14 13.75 6.41
N ASP A 159 -22.23 12.63 5.67
CA ASP A 159 -23.27 11.60 5.83
C ASP A 159 -23.19 10.86 7.18
N LEU A 160 -21.98 10.57 7.67
CA LEU A 160 -21.73 10.03 9.01
C LEU A 160 -22.03 11.05 10.12
N GLY A 161 -22.31 12.30 9.77
CA GLY A 161 -22.71 13.35 10.69
C GLY A 161 -21.57 14.12 11.33
N VAL A 162 -20.33 13.93 10.85
CA VAL A 162 -19.14 14.65 11.31
C VAL A 162 -19.30 16.14 11.03
N LYS A 163 -19.06 16.96 12.06
CA LYS A 163 -19.12 18.43 11.98
C LYS A 163 -17.74 19.06 12.00
N GLN A 164 -16.79 18.41 12.64
CA GLN A 164 -15.39 18.83 12.69
C GLN A 164 -14.48 17.61 12.88
N LEU A 165 -13.33 17.62 12.23
CA LEU A 165 -12.27 16.66 12.43
C LEU A 165 -11.35 17.13 13.54
N ALA A 166 -11.18 16.29 14.56
CA ALA A 166 -10.18 16.46 15.58
C ALA A 166 -8.77 16.33 15.02
N ALA A 167 -8.54 15.33 14.18
CA ALA A 167 -7.23 15.10 13.56
C ALA A 167 -7.34 14.37 12.21
N VAL A 168 -6.35 14.60 11.35
CA VAL A 168 -6.10 13.79 10.14
C VAL A 168 -4.67 13.27 10.18
N VAL A 169 -4.47 11.96 10.05
CA VAL A 169 -3.16 11.30 10.19
C VAL A 169 -2.93 10.35 9.02
N GLY A 170 -1.72 10.33 8.46
CA GLY A 170 -1.42 9.47 7.33
C GLY A 170 0.05 9.46 6.94
N GLY A 171 0.53 8.29 6.51
CA GLY A 171 1.91 8.08 6.03
C GLY A 171 1.99 7.85 4.53
N SER A 172 3.10 8.21 3.89
CA SER A 172 3.31 7.95 2.45
C SER A 172 2.26 8.67 1.57
N LEU A 173 1.57 7.94 0.68
CA LEU A 173 0.36 8.42 -0.01
C LEU A 173 -0.66 9.02 0.99
N GLY A 174 -0.82 8.39 2.16
CA GLY A 174 -1.68 8.87 3.22
C GLY A 174 -1.34 10.29 3.67
N GLY A 175 -0.04 10.62 3.73
CA GLY A 175 0.43 11.96 4.06
C GLY A 175 0.10 13.00 2.97
N MET A 176 -0.02 12.59 1.72
CA MET A 176 -0.47 13.47 0.63
C MET A 176 -1.94 13.86 0.83
N PHE A 177 -2.79 12.89 1.19
CA PHE A 177 -4.18 13.15 1.57
C PHE A 177 -4.26 14.08 2.78
N VAL A 178 -3.42 13.88 3.80
CA VAL A 178 -3.39 14.76 5.00
C VAL A 178 -3.12 16.22 4.62
N LEU A 179 -2.15 16.47 3.75
CA LEU A 179 -1.87 17.83 3.27
C LEU A 179 -3.03 18.41 2.47
N GLU A 180 -3.70 17.60 1.65
CA GLU A 180 -4.87 18.04 0.87
C GLU A 180 -6.11 18.31 1.76
N TRP A 181 -6.31 17.50 2.81
CA TRP A 181 -7.33 17.74 3.84
C TRP A 181 -7.17 19.12 4.49
N ALA A 182 -5.94 19.55 4.76
CA ALA A 182 -5.66 20.82 5.43
C ALA A 182 -6.31 22.04 4.76
N TYR A 183 -6.53 22.00 3.44
CA TYR A 183 -7.15 23.08 2.67
C TYR A 183 -8.67 23.23 2.87
N PHE A 184 -9.34 22.32 3.60
CA PHE A 184 -10.70 22.55 4.10
C PHE A 184 -10.77 23.59 5.21
N GLY A 185 -9.62 24.01 5.74
CA GLY A 185 -9.50 25.07 6.73
C GLY A 185 -9.57 24.57 8.17
N LYS A 186 -8.98 25.37 9.06
CA LYS A 186 -8.85 25.04 10.49
C LYS A 186 -10.17 24.92 11.25
N ASP A 187 -11.23 25.52 10.72
CA ASP A 187 -12.57 25.47 11.32
C ASP A 187 -13.19 24.08 11.16
N TYR A 188 -12.86 23.38 10.07
CA TYR A 188 -13.28 21.99 9.86
C TYR A 188 -12.26 20.98 10.39
N ILE A 189 -10.96 21.30 10.39
CA ILE A 189 -9.90 20.36 10.80
C ILE A 189 -9.01 20.99 11.85
N ARG A 190 -8.96 20.40 13.04
CA ARG A 190 -8.25 21.00 14.18
C ARG A 190 -6.74 20.81 14.13
N CYS A 191 -6.23 19.63 13.76
CA CYS A 191 -4.80 19.40 13.56
C CYS A 191 -4.51 18.31 12.51
N ILE A 192 -3.28 18.27 12.01
CA ILE A 192 -2.85 17.30 10.99
C ILE A 192 -1.49 16.66 11.32
N VAL A 193 -1.30 15.42 10.87
CA VAL A 193 -0.06 14.65 11.07
C VAL A 193 0.37 13.95 9.76
N PRO A 194 1.06 14.66 8.85
CA PRO A 194 1.68 14.04 7.68
C PRO A 194 2.99 13.31 8.06
N ILE A 195 3.15 12.07 7.59
CA ILE A 195 4.27 11.19 7.93
C ILE A 195 4.95 10.71 6.65
N ALA A 196 6.29 10.83 6.54
CA ALA A 196 7.09 10.27 5.44
C ALA A 196 6.47 10.53 4.05
N THR A 197 6.23 11.80 3.73
CA THR A 197 5.48 12.23 2.54
C THR A 197 6.10 13.49 1.93
N SER A 198 5.52 14.00 0.85
CA SER A 198 5.99 15.18 0.13
C SER A 198 4.85 16.16 -0.17
N SER A 199 5.18 17.43 -0.40
CA SER A 199 4.22 18.45 -0.83
C SER A 199 3.89 18.36 -2.33
N ARG A 200 4.73 17.68 -3.11
CA ARG A 200 4.51 17.37 -4.53
C ARG A 200 5.23 16.07 -4.85
N HIS A 201 4.65 15.26 -5.74
CA HIS A 201 5.35 14.05 -6.19
C HIS A 201 6.62 14.43 -6.98
N SER A 202 7.77 13.96 -6.51
CA SER A 202 9.07 14.30 -7.08
C SER A 202 9.33 13.56 -8.40
N ALA A 203 10.24 14.09 -9.22
CA ALA A 203 10.66 13.40 -10.45
C ALA A 203 11.24 12.00 -10.15
N TRP A 204 11.85 11.81 -8.97
CA TRP A 204 12.34 10.52 -8.49
C TRP A 204 11.20 9.53 -8.26
N GLY A 205 10.17 9.93 -7.50
CA GLY A 205 8.98 9.11 -7.26
C GLY A 205 8.23 8.76 -8.54
N ILE A 206 8.03 9.75 -9.43
CA ILE A 206 7.43 9.55 -10.76
C ILE A 206 8.22 8.53 -11.58
N SER A 207 9.55 8.60 -11.57
CA SER A 207 10.42 7.69 -12.33
C SER A 207 10.34 6.25 -11.82
N TRP A 208 10.32 6.05 -10.51
CA TRP A 208 10.11 4.72 -9.92
C TRP A 208 8.72 4.17 -10.21
N GLY A 209 7.69 4.99 -10.07
CA GLY A 209 6.32 4.63 -10.43
C GLY A 209 6.21 4.20 -11.88
N GLU A 210 6.87 4.91 -12.80
CA GLU A 210 6.89 4.55 -14.22
C GLU A 210 7.61 3.21 -14.47
N ALA A 211 8.79 2.98 -13.88
CA ALA A 211 9.49 1.70 -14.03
C ALA A 211 8.66 0.52 -13.50
N GLN A 212 7.92 0.72 -12.39
CA GLN A 212 7.00 -0.26 -11.84
C GLN A 212 5.84 -0.54 -12.81
N ARG A 213 5.20 0.50 -13.38
CA ARG A 213 4.13 0.34 -14.38
C ARG A 213 4.63 -0.36 -15.65
N GLN A 214 5.81 -0.01 -16.15
CA GLN A 214 6.42 -0.68 -17.31
C GLN A 214 6.68 -2.17 -17.05
N SER A 215 6.95 -2.56 -15.81
CA SER A 215 7.07 -3.98 -15.45
C SER A 215 5.74 -4.73 -15.67
N ILE A 216 4.61 -4.09 -15.38
CA ILE A 216 3.26 -4.63 -15.63
C ILE A 216 2.98 -4.65 -17.13
N TYR A 217 3.23 -3.54 -17.84
CA TYR A 217 2.97 -3.43 -19.28
C TYR A 217 3.77 -4.44 -20.11
N ALA A 218 4.96 -4.81 -19.66
CA ALA A 218 5.81 -5.80 -20.31
C ALA A 218 5.39 -7.25 -20.04
N ASP A 219 4.46 -7.51 -19.11
CA ASP A 219 3.95 -8.86 -18.88
C ASP A 219 3.04 -9.27 -20.06
N PRO A 220 3.33 -10.38 -20.75
CA PRO A 220 2.52 -10.84 -21.89
C PRO A 220 1.04 -11.08 -21.56
N LYS A 221 0.70 -11.23 -20.27
CA LYS A 221 -0.69 -11.39 -19.80
C LYS A 221 -1.40 -10.07 -19.51
N TYR A 222 -0.73 -8.93 -19.67
CA TYR A 222 -1.33 -7.63 -19.37
C TYR A 222 -2.54 -7.33 -20.27
N ASP A 223 -2.52 -7.78 -21.54
CA ASP A 223 -3.67 -7.69 -22.45
C ASP A 223 -4.31 -6.28 -22.49
N ASP A 224 -3.47 -5.24 -22.56
CA ASP A 224 -3.87 -3.82 -22.51
C ASP A 224 -4.78 -3.47 -21.31
N GLY A 225 -4.68 -4.24 -20.22
CA GLY A 225 -5.48 -4.13 -19.01
C GLY A 225 -6.81 -4.89 -19.04
N TYR A 226 -7.14 -5.62 -20.10
CA TYR A 226 -8.38 -6.40 -20.23
C TYR A 226 -8.28 -7.84 -19.71
N TYR A 227 -7.18 -8.19 -19.02
CA TYR A 227 -6.95 -9.51 -18.43
C TYR A 227 -8.07 -9.97 -17.45
N SER A 228 -8.22 -11.29 -17.30
CA SER A 228 -9.14 -11.89 -16.33
C SER A 228 -8.48 -12.07 -14.96
N PHE A 229 -9.29 -12.23 -13.90
CA PHE A 229 -8.78 -12.54 -12.57
C PHE A 229 -8.14 -13.94 -12.46
N ASP A 230 -8.45 -14.84 -13.39
CA ASP A 230 -7.91 -16.20 -13.40
C ASP A 230 -6.50 -16.28 -14.03
N ASP A 231 -6.14 -15.33 -14.89
CA ASP A 231 -4.81 -15.27 -15.52
C ASP A 231 -4.21 -13.84 -15.54
N PRO A 232 -4.04 -13.20 -14.37
CA PRO A 232 -3.54 -11.83 -14.30
C PRO A 232 -2.04 -11.74 -14.64
N PRO A 233 -1.51 -10.53 -14.96
CA PRO A 233 -0.09 -10.25 -15.19
C PRO A 233 0.73 -10.27 -13.89
N SER A 234 0.72 -11.41 -13.19
CA SER A 234 1.35 -11.59 -11.89
C SER A 234 2.88 -11.46 -11.94
N THR A 235 3.52 -11.72 -13.09
CA THR A 235 4.99 -11.58 -13.17
C THR A 235 5.36 -10.10 -13.17
N GLY A 236 4.66 -9.31 -13.98
CA GLY A 236 4.83 -7.87 -14.04
C GLY A 236 4.47 -7.17 -12.73
N LEU A 237 3.33 -7.50 -12.13
CA LEU A 237 2.93 -6.95 -10.83
C LEU A 237 3.88 -7.37 -9.70
N GLY A 238 4.36 -8.62 -9.72
CA GLY A 238 5.39 -9.09 -8.79
C GLY A 238 6.70 -8.31 -8.93
N ALA A 239 7.15 -8.03 -10.16
CA ALA A 239 8.34 -7.23 -10.43
C ALA A 239 8.18 -5.76 -10.03
N ALA A 240 7.00 -5.17 -10.26
CA ALA A 240 6.65 -3.85 -9.76
C ALA A 240 6.76 -3.80 -8.23
N ARG A 241 6.19 -4.79 -7.52
CA ARG A 241 6.28 -4.88 -6.06
C ARG A 241 7.70 -5.04 -5.55
N MET A 242 8.50 -5.91 -6.17
CA MET A 242 9.91 -6.09 -5.80
C MET A 242 10.69 -4.79 -5.94
N SER A 243 10.45 -4.05 -7.03
CA SER A 243 11.09 -2.75 -7.28
C SER A 243 10.66 -1.72 -6.23
N ALA A 244 9.36 -1.65 -5.92
CA ALA A 244 8.83 -0.77 -4.88
C ALA A 244 9.43 -1.06 -3.49
N LEU A 245 9.55 -2.34 -3.11
CA LEU A 245 10.11 -2.73 -1.82
C LEU A 245 11.54 -2.25 -1.61
N LEU A 246 12.35 -2.20 -2.68
CA LEU A 246 13.70 -1.65 -2.62
C LEU A 246 13.72 -0.14 -2.37
N THR A 247 12.69 0.58 -2.80
CA THR A 247 12.53 2.01 -2.49
C THR A 247 11.99 2.25 -1.09
N TYR A 248 11.25 1.27 -0.53
CA TYR A 248 10.67 1.39 0.82
C TYR A 248 11.67 1.08 1.94
N ARG A 249 12.84 0.54 1.58
CA ARG A 249 13.86 0.08 2.51
C ARG A 249 15.17 0.81 2.27
N SER A 250 16.04 0.79 3.26
CA SER A 250 17.39 1.34 3.08
C SER A 250 18.37 0.28 2.58
N ARG A 251 19.40 0.72 1.85
CA ARG A 251 20.54 -0.12 1.44
C ARG A 251 21.13 -0.90 2.63
N ASN A 252 21.36 -0.20 3.75
CA ASN A 252 22.01 -0.78 4.92
C ASN A 252 21.12 -1.80 5.64
N SER A 253 19.79 -1.62 5.63
CA SER A 253 18.84 -2.62 6.13
C SER A 253 18.90 -3.91 5.30
N PHE A 254 18.98 -3.82 3.97
CA PHE A 254 19.15 -5.00 3.12
C PHE A 254 20.50 -5.70 3.32
N GLU A 255 21.59 -4.93 3.42
CA GLU A 255 22.92 -5.49 3.65
C GLU A 255 22.99 -6.25 4.99
N SER A 256 22.46 -5.66 6.07
CA SER A 256 22.49 -6.29 7.39
C SER A 256 21.60 -7.53 7.49
N ARG A 257 20.46 -7.55 6.79
CA ARG A 257 19.51 -8.68 6.78
C ARG A 257 19.98 -9.85 5.94
N PHE A 258 20.51 -9.58 4.75
CA PHE A 258 20.74 -10.63 3.75
C PHE A 258 22.22 -10.83 3.40
N GLY A 259 23.00 -9.75 3.26
CA GLY A 259 24.37 -9.81 2.77
C GLY A 259 24.51 -10.70 1.52
N ARG A 260 25.57 -11.52 1.49
CA ARG A 260 25.78 -12.57 0.47
C ARG A 260 25.30 -13.95 0.90
N ASN A 261 24.36 -14.03 1.86
CA ASN A 261 23.87 -15.30 2.37
C ASN A 261 23.02 -16.04 1.31
N ILE A 262 23.06 -17.37 1.39
CA ILE A 262 22.21 -18.28 0.59
C ILE A 262 21.11 -18.88 1.49
N PRO A 263 19.92 -19.20 0.96
CA PRO A 263 18.85 -19.82 1.74
C PRO A 263 19.29 -21.16 2.35
N ASP A 264 18.79 -21.44 3.55
CA ASP A 264 19.05 -22.71 4.25
C ASP A 264 18.35 -23.88 3.51
N PRO A 265 19.12 -24.85 2.96
CA PRO A 265 18.55 -25.97 2.21
C PRO A 265 17.71 -26.93 3.07
N SER A 266 17.80 -26.86 4.40
CA SER A 266 16.99 -27.65 5.34
C SER A 266 15.61 -27.07 5.62
N LYS A 267 15.35 -25.82 5.22
CA LYS A 267 14.07 -25.12 5.40
C LYS A 267 13.22 -25.17 4.12
N VAL A 268 11.91 -24.90 4.24
CA VAL A 268 10.96 -24.98 3.12
C VAL A 268 11.35 -23.97 2.04
N GLN A 269 11.98 -24.45 0.97
CA GLN A 269 12.23 -23.63 -0.20
C GLN A 269 10.89 -23.31 -0.87
N THR A 270 10.49 -22.04 -0.86
CA THR A 270 9.24 -21.62 -1.52
C THR A 270 9.33 -21.68 -3.05
N ILE A 271 10.50 -21.92 -3.61
CA ILE A 271 10.68 -22.14 -5.03
C ILE A 271 10.29 -23.60 -5.33
N GLY A 272 9.13 -23.78 -5.96
CA GLY A 272 8.62 -25.10 -6.32
C GLY A 272 9.71 -25.94 -6.99
N GLY A 273 9.86 -27.19 -6.52
CA GLY A 273 10.89 -28.09 -6.99
C GLY A 273 10.82 -28.28 -8.50
N ARG A 274 11.77 -27.68 -9.22
CA ARG A 274 11.94 -27.93 -10.65
C ARG A 274 12.37 -29.38 -10.85
N PRO A 275 11.94 -30.05 -11.93
CA PRO A 275 12.47 -31.36 -12.28
C PRO A 275 14.01 -31.29 -12.31
N ARG A 276 14.66 -32.32 -11.75
CA ARG A 276 16.12 -32.41 -11.81
C ARG A 276 16.51 -32.45 -13.29
N PRO A 277 17.37 -31.52 -13.76
CA PRO A 277 17.76 -31.50 -15.16
C PRO A 277 18.40 -32.84 -15.55
N SER A 278 18.10 -33.32 -16.75
CA SER A 278 18.59 -34.58 -17.30
C SER A 278 19.84 -34.40 -18.17
N THR A 279 20.11 -33.18 -18.63
CA THR A 279 21.29 -32.84 -19.45
C THR A 279 21.95 -31.54 -18.98
N PRO A 280 23.25 -31.33 -19.25
CA PRO A 280 23.92 -30.06 -18.96
C PRO A 280 23.25 -28.84 -19.62
N SER A 281 22.73 -28.99 -20.85
CA SER A 281 22.00 -27.92 -21.53
C SER A 281 20.70 -27.56 -20.81
N GLU A 282 19.99 -28.56 -20.28
CA GLU A 282 18.78 -28.35 -19.48
C GLU A 282 19.13 -27.68 -18.13
N ALA A 283 20.24 -28.07 -17.51
CA ALA A 283 20.74 -27.42 -16.30
C ALA A 283 21.06 -25.93 -16.55
N HIS A 284 21.78 -25.59 -17.62
CA HIS A 284 22.04 -24.20 -18.00
C HIS A 284 20.78 -23.42 -18.32
N PHE A 285 19.80 -24.04 -18.98
CA PHE A 285 18.50 -23.43 -19.22
C PHE A 285 17.76 -23.12 -17.92
N HIS A 286 17.77 -24.05 -16.95
CA HIS A 286 17.17 -23.83 -15.64
C HIS A 286 17.85 -22.68 -14.88
N ILE A 287 19.19 -22.64 -14.87
CA ILE A 287 19.97 -21.56 -14.23
C ILE A 287 19.64 -20.22 -14.87
N HIS A 288 19.65 -20.13 -16.20
CA HIS A 288 19.34 -18.90 -16.92
C HIS A 288 17.93 -18.37 -16.57
N ASN A 289 16.97 -19.26 -16.35
CA ASN A 289 15.57 -18.91 -16.09
C ASN A 289 15.17 -19.07 -14.61
N ASP A 290 16.10 -19.12 -13.66
CA ASP A 290 15.82 -19.43 -12.24
C ASP A 290 14.73 -18.54 -11.60
N GLY A 291 14.70 -17.25 -11.95
CA GLY A 291 13.69 -16.30 -11.47
C GLY A 291 12.37 -16.27 -12.25
N HIS A 292 12.26 -17.01 -13.35
CA HIS A 292 11.09 -17.03 -14.23
C HIS A 292 10.24 -18.28 -13.99
N VAL A 293 8.91 -18.12 -13.92
CA VAL A 293 7.98 -19.25 -13.79
C VAL A 293 7.74 -19.86 -15.17
N VAL A 294 8.61 -20.78 -15.58
CA VAL A 294 8.50 -21.51 -16.84
C VAL A 294 7.36 -22.54 -16.74
N LYS A 295 6.23 -22.32 -17.44
CA LYS A 295 5.15 -23.31 -17.58
C LYS A 295 5.36 -24.32 -18.74
N ARG A 296 6.35 -24.12 -19.60
CA ARG A 296 6.61 -25.01 -20.75
C ARG A 296 7.38 -26.26 -20.31
N THR A 297 6.82 -27.44 -20.59
CA THR A 297 7.43 -28.75 -20.31
C THR A 297 8.38 -29.25 -21.40
N SER A 298 8.53 -28.57 -22.54
CA SER A 298 9.51 -28.97 -23.55
C SER A 298 9.98 -27.81 -24.42
N ILE A 299 11.29 -27.70 -24.60
CA ILE A 299 11.91 -26.87 -25.63
C ILE A 299 12.43 -27.81 -26.70
N SER A 300 11.71 -27.90 -27.80
CA SER A 300 12.25 -28.41 -29.07
C SER A 300 13.20 -27.36 -29.65
N ARG A 301 14.43 -27.28 -29.16
CA ARG A 301 15.54 -26.62 -29.87
C ARG A 301 16.50 -27.71 -30.33
N GLN A 302 16.46 -28.04 -31.61
CA GLN A 302 17.53 -28.78 -32.28
C GLN A 302 18.73 -27.84 -32.37
N ASN A 303 19.72 -28.01 -31.49
CA ASN A 303 21.02 -27.40 -31.69
C ASN A 303 21.89 -28.36 -32.52
N SER A 304 22.41 -27.84 -33.62
CA SER A 304 23.40 -28.47 -34.49
C SER A 304 24.69 -28.75 -33.71
N THR A 305 25.10 -30.01 -33.69
CA THR A 305 26.37 -30.47 -33.10
C THR A 305 27.53 -30.12 -34.03
N THR A 306 28.48 -29.30 -33.56
CA THR A 306 29.82 -29.22 -34.15
C THR A 306 30.84 -29.58 -33.09
N ASP A 307 31.47 -30.75 -33.24
CA ASP A 307 32.60 -31.21 -32.46
C ASP A 307 33.84 -30.35 -32.74
N ALA A 308 34.51 -29.87 -31.68
CA ALA A 308 35.89 -29.43 -31.76
C ALA A 308 36.62 -29.81 -30.48
N ALA A 309 37.61 -30.70 -30.62
CA ALA A 309 38.54 -31.10 -29.58
C ALA A 309 39.73 -30.14 -29.50
N SER A 310 40.16 -29.77 -28.30
CA SER A 310 41.57 -29.48 -28.01
C SER A 310 41.84 -29.42 -26.50
N SER A 311 42.90 -30.11 -26.10
CA SER A 311 43.47 -30.19 -24.75
C SER A 311 44.47 -29.07 -24.47
N ALA A 312 44.43 -28.47 -23.28
CA ALA A 312 45.56 -27.78 -22.66
C ALA A 312 45.41 -27.78 -21.13
N GLU A 313 46.47 -28.20 -20.42
CA GLU A 313 46.59 -28.15 -18.96
C GLU A 313 47.03 -26.76 -18.48
N SER A 314 46.60 -26.36 -17.28
CA SER A 314 47.16 -25.22 -16.54
C SER A 314 47.12 -25.48 -15.02
N PRO A 315 48.09 -24.94 -14.25
CA PRO A 315 48.38 -25.39 -12.89
C PRO A 315 47.53 -24.71 -11.81
N ALA A 316 47.44 -25.37 -10.65
CA ALA A 316 46.56 -25.02 -9.53
C ALA A 316 46.98 -23.76 -8.75
N LEU A 317 45.99 -22.98 -8.34
CA LEU A 317 46.09 -21.88 -7.36
C LEU A 317 45.47 -22.30 -6.01
N PRO A 318 45.91 -21.73 -4.88
CA PRO A 318 45.53 -22.19 -3.54
C PRO A 318 44.20 -21.58 -3.04
N ASP A 319 43.50 -22.40 -2.24
CA ASP A 319 42.31 -22.17 -1.40
C ASP A 319 41.60 -20.81 -1.53
N SER A 320 40.54 -20.78 -2.34
CA SER A 320 39.62 -19.65 -2.44
C SER A 320 38.36 -19.88 -1.60
N VAL A 321 37.96 -18.84 -0.87
CA VAL A 321 36.61 -18.64 -0.30
C VAL A 321 35.57 -19.06 -1.35
N ALA A 322 34.66 -19.98 -1.00
CA ALA A 322 33.67 -20.51 -1.92
C ALA A 322 32.73 -19.39 -2.41
N ASP A 323 32.85 -19.02 -3.68
CA ASP A 323 31.92 -18.11 -4.34
C ASP A 323 30.67 -18.91 -4.75
N PRO A 324 29.47 -18.54 -4.28
CA PRO A 324 28.23 -19.23 -4.62
C PRO A 324 27.86 -19.16 -6.12
N GLN A 325 28.50 -18.30 -6.91
CA GLN A 325 28.31 -18.23 -8.38
C GLN A 325 29.49 -18.80 -9.18
N PHE A 326 30.63 -19.08 -8.56
CA PHE A 326 31.85 -19.44 -9.27
C PHE A 326 32.64 -20.53 -8.53
N HIS A 327 32.51 -21.78 -8.98
CA HIS A 327 33.24 -22.92 -8.40
C HIS A 327 34.60 -23.19 -9.05
N GLY A 328 35.11 -22.27 -9.87
CA GLY A 328 36.29 -22.51 -10.69
C GLY A 328 36.10 -23.67 -11.67
N PRO A 329 37.10 -23.98 -12.51
CA PRO A 329 37.06 -25.18 -13.34
C PRO A 329 37.22 -26.43 -12.46
N THR A 330 36.19 -27.27 -12.38
CA THR A 330 36.33 -28.59 -11.79
C THR A 330 37.07 -29.48 -12.79
N ASN A 331 38.13 -30.18 -12.35
CA ASN A 331 38.88 -31.16 -13.15
C ASN A 331 38.04 -32.44 -13.40
N SER A 332 36.85 -32.31 -13.97
CA SER A 332 35.97 -33.43 -14.29
C SER A 332 35.71 -33.49 -15.79
N SER A 333 35.95 -34.67 -16.34
CA SER A 333 35.84 -35.05 -17.75
C SER A 333 34.57 -34.50 -18.41
N LEU A 334 34.67 -34.18 -19.71
CA LEU A 334 33.59 -33.76 -20.62
C LEU A 334 32.39 -34.73 -20.71
N THR A 335 32.41 -35.85 -19.98
CA THR A 335 31.34 -36.85 -19.93
C THR A 335 30.88 -37.22 -18.52
N GLY A 336 31.23 -36.45 -17.47
CA GLY A 336 30.88 -36.86 -16.10
C GLY A 336 31.11 -35.85 -14.97
N GLY A 337 31.02 -34.54 -15.22
CA GLY A 337 31.06 -33.52 -14.17
C GLY A 337 29.76 -33.43 -13.36
N GLU A 338 29.84 -32.89 -12.15
CA GLU A 338 28.64 -32.51 -11.37
C GLU A 338 27.78 -31.55 -12.19
N MET A 339 26.47 -31.82 -12.24
CA MET A 339 25.53 -30.99 -12.98
C MET A 339 25.52 -29.57 -12.40
N PRO A 340 25.54 -28.52 -13.25
CA PRO A 340 25.43 -27.14 -12.79
C PRO A 340 24.20 -26.95 -11.89
N GLN A 341 24.41 -26.43 -10.68
CA GLN A 341 23.34 -26.17 -9.72
C GLN A 341 22.92 -24.69 -9.79
N SER A 342 21.62 -24.44 -9.62
CA SER A 342 21.11 -23.08 -9.47
C SER A 342 21.36 -22.62 -8.03
N HIS A 343 22.08 -21.52 -7.88
CA HIS A 343 22.29 -20.85 -6.59
C HIS A 343 21.69 -19.44 -6.66
N TYR A 344 20.85 -19.11 -5.67
CA TYR A 344 20.28 -17.78 -5.49
C TYR A 344 20.51 -17.30 -4.05
N PHE A 345 20.61 -16.00 -3.87
CA PHE A 345 20.82 -15.37 -2.57
C PHE A 345 19.51 -15.23 -1.79
N SER A 346 19.58 -15.19 -0.46
CA SER A 346 18.41 -14.97 0.41
C SER A 346 17.66 -13.67 0.05
N ALA A 347 18.39 -12.61 -0.33
CA ALA A 347 17.78 -11.38 -0.83
C ALA A 347 16.89 -11.60 -2.08
N GLN A 348 17.32 -12.45 -3.02
CA GLN A 348 16.55 -12.77 -4.22
C GLN A 348 15.29 -13.56 -3.87
N SER A 349 15.43 -14.53 -2.95
CA SER A 349 14.30 -15.34 -2.50
C SER A 349 13.26 -14.50 -1.76
N TYR A 350 13.71 -13.62 -0.86
CA TYR A 350 12.87 -12.67 -0.15
C TYR A 350 12.07 -11.79 -1.11
N LEU A 351 12.72 -11.19 -2.12
CA LEU A 351 12.03 -10.38 -3.13
C LEU A 351 10.98 -11.21 -3.88
N ARG A 352 11.33 -12.43 -4.32
CA ARG A 352 10.39 -13.33 -5.01
C ARG A 352 9.22 -13.75 -4.12
N TYR A 353 9.45 -13.95 -2.82
CA TYR A 353 8.40 -14.24 -1.85
C TYR A 353 7.45 -13.05 -1.71
N GLN A 354 7.99 -11.85 -1.47
CA GLN A 354 7.17 -10.63 -1.32
C GLN A 354 6.38 -10.31 -2.59
N GLY A 355 6.97 -10.47 -3.77
CA GLY A 355 6.27 -10.33 -5.05
C GLY A 355 5.09 -11.32 -5.17
N ARG A 356 5.31 -12.60 -4.86
CA ARG A 356 4.25 -13.63 -4.92
C ARG A 356 3.16 -13.43 -3.88
N LYS A 357 3.50 -13.01 -2.67
CA LYS A 357 2.54 -12.69 -1.60
C LYS A 357 1.67 -11.49 -1.99
N PHE A 358 2.23 -10.50 -2.67
CA PHE A 358 1.51 -9.30 -3.04
C PHE A 358 0.47 -9.53 -4.15
N VAL A 359 0.81 -10.30 -5.18
CA VAL A 359 -0.09 -10.53 -6.33
C VAL A 359 -1.37 -11.28 -5.97
N THR A 360 -1.42 -11.96 -4.83
CA THR A 360 -2.64 -12.64 -4.36
C THR A 360 -3.64 -11.68 -3.71
N ARG A 361 -3.24 -10.46 -3.39
CA ARG A 361 -4.04 -9.48 -2.64
C ARG A 361 -4.15 -8.11 -3.32
N PHE A 362 -3.64 -7.96 -4.55
CA PHE A 362 -3.64 -6.69 -5.27
C PHE A 362 -3.89 -6.90 -6.77
N ASP A 363 -4.55 -5.94 -7.41
CA ASP A 363 -4.84 -5.93 -8.85
C ASP A 363 -3.89 -5.01 -9.64
N SER A 364 -3.52 -5.40 -10.85
CA SER A 364 -2.51 -4.67 -11.65
C SER A 364 -3.03 -3.35 -12.22
N ASN A 365 -4.28 -3.29 -12.69
CA ASN A 365 -4.91 -2.06 -13.15
C ASN A 365 -5.11 -1.09 -11.97
N CYS A 366 -5.50 -1.60 -10.80
CA CYS A 366 -5.56 -0.79 -9.59
C CYS A 366 -4.18 -0.24 -9.22
N TYR A 367 -3.11 -1.03 -9.36
CA TYR A 367 -1.74 -0.57 -9.09
C TYR A 367 -1.33 0.56 -10.05
N ILE A 368 -1.65 0.42 -11.33
CA ILE A 368 -1.43 1.46 -12.34
C ILE A 368 -2.24 2.72 -12.00
N ALA A 369 -3.52 2.58 -11.65
CA ALA A 369 -4.40 3.71 -11.31
C ALA A 369 -3.88 4.47 -10.08
N MET A 370 -3.53 3.74 -9.02
CA MET A 370 -3.02 4.31 -7.77
C MET A 370 -1.65 4.96 -7.93
N THR A 371 -0.74 4.37 -8.72
CA THR A 371 0.57 4.99 -8.98
C THR A 371 0.46 6.22 -9.90
N ARG A 372 -0.46 6.23 -10.86
CA ARG A 372 -0.74 7.45 -11.65
C ARG A 372 -1.39 8.54 -10.81
N LYS A 373 -2.19 8.19 -9.80
CA LYS A 373 -2.75 9.16 -8.85
C LYS A 373 -1.65 9.89 -8.08
N LEU A 374 -0.60 9.18 -7.64
CA LEU A 374 0.56 9.82 -7.00
C LEU A 374 1.14 10.94 -7.89
N ASP A 375 1.24 10.69 -9.20
CA ASP A 375 1.79 11.66 -10.18
C ASP A 375 0.97 12.96 -10.28
N THR A 376 -0.27 12.97 -9.77
CA THR A 376 -1.13 14.17 -9.73
C THR A 376 -0.93 15.04 -8.49
N HIS A 377 -0.16 14.55 -7.51
CA HIS A 377 0.03 15.22 -6.23
C HIS A 377 0.89 16.47 -6.37
N ASP A 378 0.28 17.62 -6.11
CA ASP A 378 0.93 18.92 -6.01
C ASP A 378 0.01 19.84 -5.19
N VAL A 379 0.43 20.18 -3.97
CA VAL A 379 -0.39 21.04 -3.09
C VAL A 379 -0.52 22.47 -3.61
N SER A 380 0.42 22.95 -4.43
CA SER A 380 0.44 24.32 -4.98
C SER A 380 -0.46 24.50 -6.21
N ARG A 381 -0.71 23.42 -6.96
CA ARG A 381 -1.48 23.47 -8.21
C ARG A 381 -2.81 24.20 -8.04
N ASN A 382 -3.02 25.27 -8.81
CA ASN A 382 -4.23 26.11 -8.75
C ASN A 382 -4.51 26.77 -7.39
N ARG A 383 -3.50 26.89 -6.51
CA ARG A 383 -3.60 27.54 -5.19
C ARG A 383 -2.57 28.64 -5.00
N ALA A 384 -1.33 28.37 -5.38
CA ALA A 384 -0.22 29.31 -5.24
C ALA A 384 0.85 29.07 -6.30
N ASP A 385 1.74 30.05 -6.50
CA ASP A 385 2.81 30.00 -7.49
C ASP A 385 3.98 29.08 -7.04
N THR A 386 4.13 28.87 -5.73
CA THR A 386 5.19 28.04 -5.16
C THR A 386 4.64 27.06 -4.12
N ILE A 387 5.40 25.98 -3.87
CA ILE A 387 5.10 25.01 -2.80
C ILE A 387 5.13 25.70 -1.43
N ALA A 388 6.12 26.59 -1.20
CA ALA A 388 6.24 27.37 0.02
C ALA A 388 4.98 28.21 0.31
N ASP A 389 4.48 28.94 -0.69
CA ASP A 389 3.28 29.76 -0.56
C ASP A 389 2.03 28.92 -0.30
N ALA A 390 1.91 27.75 -0.94
CA ALA A 390 0.80 26.83 -0.72
C ALA A 390 0.82 26.26 0.71
N LEU A 391 1.98 25.80 1.18
CA LEU A 391 2.16 25.30 2.55
C LEU A 391 1.89 26.39 3.60
N ALA A 392 2.25 27.65 3.31
CA ALA A 392 1.97 28.79 4.19
C ALA A 392 0.46 29.05 4.39
N MET A 393 -0.40 28.51 3.51
CA MET A 393 -1.87 28.59 3.67
C MET A 393 -2.41 27.62 4.73
N ILE A 394 -1.65 26.60 5.12
CA ILE A 394 -2.06 25.61 6.12
C ILE A 394 -1.96 26.24 7.52
N GLN A 395 -3.10 26.46 8.18
CA GLN A 395 -3.16 27.17 9.46
C GLN A 395 -3.18 26.25 10.68
N GLN A 396 -3.46 24.96 10.47
CA GLN A 396 -3.60 23.97 11.52
C GLN A 396 -2.26 23.72 12.23
N PRO A 397 -2.26 23.49 13.55
CA PRO A 397 -1.16 22.80 14.21
C PRO A 397 -0.82 21.52 13.46
N THR A 398 0.47 21.35 13.15
CA THR A 398 0.95 20.30 12.26
C THR A 398 2.13 19.56 12.90
N LEU A 399 2.03 18.24 13.02
CA LEU A 399 3.17 17.39 13.39
C LEU A 399 3.66 16.68 12.14
N VAL A 400 4.84 17.07 11.65
CA VAL A 400 5.51 16.36 10.56
C VAL A 400 6.40 15.29 11.16
N LEU A 401 6.26 14.04 10.70
CA LEU A 401 7.19 12.96 11.05
C LEU A 401 8.02 12.56 9.82
N GLY A 402 9.35 12.72 9.92
CA GLY A 402 10.30 12.32 8.89
C GLY A 402 11.17 11.13 9.31
N ILE A 403 11.72 10.41 8.35
CA ILE A 403 12.64 9.28 8.57
C ILE A 403 13.95 9.58 7.84
N GLU A 404 15.08 9.65 8.56
CA GLU A 404 16.37 10.03 7.96
C GLU A 404 16.87 9.03 6.90
N SER A 405 16.52 7.76 7.04
CA SER A 405 16.92 6.70 6.10
C SER A 405 15.97 6.51 4.91
N ASP A 406 14.91 7.32 4.80
CA ASP A 406 13.93 7.23 3.70
C ASP A 406 14.55 7.67 2.38
N GLY A 407 14.54 6.75 1.41
CA GLY A 407 15.04 6.98 0.06
C GLY A 407 13.95 7.28 -0.98
N LEU A 408 12.68 7.27 -0.58
CA LEU A 408 11.54 7.54 -1.44
C LEU A 408 10.98 8.95 -1.19
N PHE A 409 10.62 9.25 0.05
CA PHE A 409 10.26 10.60 0.51
C PHE A 409 11.32 11.07 1.49
N THR A 410 12.28 11.81 0.96
CA THR A 410 13.50 12.15 1.68
C THR A 410 13.22 13.03 2.89
N PHE A 411 14.08 12.95 3.90
CA PHE A 411 13.97 13.80 5.11
C PHE A 411 13.88 15.30 4.78
N ALA A 412 14.56 15.75 3.73
CA ALA A 412 14.53 17.14 3.26
C ALA A 412 13.12 17.58 2.80
N GLU A 413 12.30 16.67 2.26
CA GLU A 413 10.92 16.99 1.89
C GLU A 413 10.03 17.16 3.14
N GLN A 414 10.34 16.48 4.24
CA GLN A 414 9.67 16.72 5.52
C GLN A 414 10.14 18.01 6.19
N GLU A 415 11.42 18.36 6.05
CA GLU A 415 11.94 19.68 6.44
C GLU A 415 11.26 20.81 5.66
N GLU A 416 11.04 20.65 4.35
CA GLU A 416 10.31 21.63 3.53
C GLU A 416 8.88 21.87 4.06
N ILE A 417 8.15 20.81 4.37
CA ILE A 417 6.79 20.91 4.96
C ILE A 417 6.86 21.68 6.27
N ALA A 418 7.73 21.24 7.20
CA ALA A 418 7.81 21.84 8.53
C ALA A 418 8.30 23.29 8.51
N GLN A 419 9.14 23.65 7.54
CA GLN A 419 9.66 25.01 7.37
C GLN A 419 8.59 25.99 6.91
N HIS A 420 7.68 25.57 6.01
CA HIS A 420 6.74 26.50 5.36
C HIS A 420 5.33 26.47 5.94
N VAL A 421 4.95 25.41 6.67
CA VAL A 421 3.70 25.41 7.44
C VAL A 421 3.91 26.19 8.76
N PRO A 422 3.21 27.32 8.99
CA PRO A 422 3.54 28.24 10.10
C PRO A 422 3.47 27.64 11.50
N ASN A 423 2.57 26.68 11.71
CA ASN A 423 2.33 26.03 13.00
C ASN A 423 2.81 24.57 13.01
N ALA A 424 3.86 24.26 12.26
CA ALA A 424 4.43 22.92 12.19
C ALA A 424 5.58 22.70 13.17
N ARG A 425 5.70 21.45 13.63
CA ARG A 425 6.95 20.92 14.21
C ARG A 425 7.35 19.64 13.49
N LEU A 426 8.65 19.43 13.35
CA LEU A 426 9.24 18.23 12.78
C LEU A 426 9.79 17.33 13.88
N GLU A 427 9.39 16.07 13.89
CA GLU A 427 9.99 15.02 14.71
C GLU A 427 10.59 13.94 13.81
N ARG A 428 11.59 13.24 14.35
CA ARG A 428 12.39 12.25 13.61
C ARG A 428 12.06 10.85 14.09
N ILE A 429 11.70 9.97 13.17
CA ILE A 429 11.61 8.53 13.42
C ILE A 429 13.01 7.95 13.20
N GLU A 430 13.68 7.56 14.27
CA GLU A 430 15.00 6.96 14.20
C GLU A 430 14.86 5.49 13.79
N SER A 431 15.27 5.17 12.56
CA SER A 431 15.23 3.81 12.05
C SER A 431 16.15 3.59 10.87
N PRO A 432 16.83 2.43 10.77
CA PRO A 432 17.55 2.05 9.57
C PRO A 432 16.62 1.48 8.47
N GLU A 433 15.32 1.36 8.73
CA GLU A 433 14.41 0.60 7.88
C GLU A 433 13.95 1.31 6.60
N GLY A 434 14.34 2.56 6.38
CA GLY A 434 13.85 3.36 5.26
C GLY A 434 12.40 3.78 5.44
N HIS A 435 11.72 4.03 4.33
CA HIS A 435 10.33 4.46 4.28
C HIS A 435 9.39 3.62 5.16
N ASP A 436 9.57 2.29 5.22
CA ASP A 436 8.72 1.39 6.01
C ASP A 436 8.79 1.66 7.52
N ALA A 437 9.68 2.51 8.02
CA ALA A 437 9.81 2.78 9.45
C ALA A 437 8.51 3.30 10.09
N PHE A 438 7.62 4.01 9.38
CA PHE A 438 6.33 4.44 9.94
C PHE A 438 5.34 3.27 10.16
N LEU A 439 5.61 2.09 9.60
CA LEU A 439 4.87 0.84 9.79
C LEU A 439 5.59 -0.14 10.72
N LEU A 440 6.72 0.26 11.31
CA LEU A 440 7.57 -0.62 12.13
C LEU A 440 7.91 0.00 13.48
N GLN A 441 8.13 1.32 13.52
CA GLN A 441 8.49 2.08 14.72
C GLN A 441 7.25 2.56 15.48
N PHE A 442 6.32 1.63 15.76
CA PHE A 442 5.02 1.97 16.34
C PHE A 442 5.12 2.73 17.67
N GLU A 443 6.08 2.40 18.51
CA GLU A 443 6.27 3.08 19.80
C GLU A 443 6.65 4.56 19.62
N GLN A 444 7.62 4.84 18.74
CA GLN A 444 8.03 6.22 18.43
C GLN A 444 6.87 7.02 17.85
N VAL A 445 6.20 6.46 16.82
CA VAL A 445 5.04 7.09 16.17
C VAL A 445 3.93 7.35 17.21
N ASN A 446 3.58 6.37 18.03
CA ASN A 446 2.58 6.50 19.08
C ASN A 446 2.92 7.65 20.03
N ASN A 447 4.17 7.70 20.51
CA ASN A 447 4.60 8.68 21.50
C ASN A 447 4.57 10.11 20.95
N TYR A 448 5.07 10.34 19.73
CA TYR A 448 5.04 11.66 19.10
C TYR A 448 3.60 12.14 18.85
N VAL A 449 2.76 11.29 18.28
CA VAL A 449 1.36 11.63 17.97
C VAL A 449 0.55 11.85 19.24
N LEU A 450 0.69 10.97 20.24
CA LEU A 450 -0.01 11.09 21.52
C LEU A 450 0.40 12.36 22.27
N SER A 451 1.69 12.69 22.28
CA SER A 451 2.20 13.93 22.89
C SER A 451 1.62 15.16 22.19
N PHE A 452 1.62 15.17 20.85
CA PHE A 452 1.04 16.23 20.05
C PHE A 452 -0.46 16.42 20.30
N PHE A 453 -1.24 15.34 20.33
CA PHE A 453 -2.67 15.43 20.61
C PHE A 453 -2.96 15.95 22.02
N LYS A 454 -2.18 15.57 23.03
CA LYS A 454 -2.34 16.13 24.40
C LYS A 454 -2.14 17.64 24.44
N GLU A 455 -1.27 18.17 23.59
CA GLU A 455 -0.99 19.60 23.49
C GLU A 455 -2.10 20.36 22.74
N VAL A 456 -2.53 19.85 21.57
CA VAL A 456 -3.39 20.62 20.65
C VAL A 456 -4.88 20.24 20.72
N LEU A 457 -5.22 19.10 21.35
CA LEU A 457 -6.58 18.62 21.58
C LEU A 457 -6.85 18.30 23.06
N PRO A 458 -6.49 19.17 24.03
CA PRO A 458 -6.59 18.85 25.45
C PRO A 458 -8.03 18.55 25.92
N ASP A 459 -9.04 19.15 25.29
CA ASP A 459 -10.46 18.93 25.53
C ASP A 459 -10.95 17.52 25.17
N ILE A 460 -10.27 16.84 24.24
CA ILE A 460 -10.52 15.44 23.90
C ILE A 460 -9.61 14.53 24.74
N MET A 461 -8.33 14.91 24.86
CA MET A 461 -7.30 14.07 25.47
C MET A 461 -7.31 14.03 27.01
N PHE A 462 -8.06 14.92 27.67
CA PHE A 462 -8.20 14.91 29.13
C PHE A 462 -9.62 14.62 29.62
N LYS A 463 -10.54 14.27 28.72
CA LYS A 463 -11.81 13.64 29.12
C LYS A 463 -11.57 12.20 29.57
N ASP A 464 -12.37 11.76 30.54
CA ASP A 464 -12.51 10.34 30.84
C ASP A 464 -13.07 9.66 29.59
N GLY A 465 -12.37 8.65 29.07
CA GLY A 465 -12.83 7.92 27.88
C GLY A 465 -14.14 7.18 28.18
N GLU A 466 -15.03 7.06 27.18
CA GLU A 466 -16.16 6.13 27.31
C GLU A 466 -15.58 4.71 27.47
N ALA A 467 -16.25 3.85 28.26
CA ALA A 467 -15.78 2.47 28.42
C ALA A 467 -15.61 1.86 27.02
N PRO A 468 -14.44 1.29 26.68
CA PRO A 468 -14.24 0.73 25.37
C PRO A 468 -15.34 -0.31 25.16
N GLU A 469 -16.14 -0.17 24.09
CA GLU A 469 -16.89 -1.32 23.61
C GLU A 469 -15.89 -2.47 23.45
N GLU A 470 -16.31 -3.71 23.73
CA GLU A 470 -15.53 -4.91 23.42
C GLU A 470 -15.39 -5.05 21.89
N ALA A 471 -14.82 -4.05 21.21
CA ALA A 471 -14.13 -4.25 19.97
C ALA A 471 -13.05 -5.26 20.29
N SER A 472 -13.04 -6.35 19.52
CA SER A 472 -11.96 -7.35 19.56
C SER A 472 -10.63 -6.59 19.56
N VAL A 473 -10.06 -6.42 20.76
CA VAL A 473 -8.75 -5.82 20.92
C VAL A 473 -7.89 -6.74 20.09
N GLY A 474 -7.37 -6.19 18.98
CA GLY A 474 -6.57 -6.95 18.04
C GLY A 474 -5.53 -7.70 18.83
N GLN A 475 -5.77 -8.99 19.06
CA GLN A 475 -4.67 -9.91 19.23
C GLN A 475 -3.79 -9.60 18.04
N ILE A 476 -2.51 -9.33 18.29
CA ILE A 476 -1.51 -9.24 17.24
C ILE A 476 -1.72 -10.46 16.37
N THR A 477 -2.43 -10.29 15.25
CA THR A 477 -2.64 -11.37 14.32
C THR A 477 -1.25 -11.60 13.79
N LYS A 478 -0.70 -12.79 14.03
CA LYS A 478 0.67 -13.15 13.65
C LYS A 478 0.95 -13.02 12.14
N SER A 479 -0.06 -12.65 11.34
CA SER A 479 0.04 -12.35 9.92
C SER A 479 -0.87 -11.16 9.57
N SER A 480 -0.28 -9.97 9.47
CA SER A 480 -0.93 -8.82 8.84
C SER A 480 -1.09 -9.08 7.33
N THR A 481 -2.26 -8.82 6.77
CA THR A 481 -2.53 -9.02 5.33
C THR A 481 -1.85 -7.92 4.51
N PHE A 482 -1.86 -6.69 5.01
CA PHE A 482 -1.38 -5.49 4.34
C PHE A 482 -0.10 -4.91 4.94
N GLY A 483 0.20 -5.21 6.20
CA GLY A 483 1.36 -4.73 6.94
C GLY A 483 2.65 -5.51 6.66
N GLU A 484 3.77 -4.81 6.84
CA GLU A 484 5.14 -5.28 6.59
C GLU A 484 5.82 -5.85 7.84
N ALA A 485 5.10 -5.92 8.96
CA ALA A 485 5.60 -6.44 10.23
C ALA A 485 5.65 -7.97 10.21
N GLU A 486 6.69 -8.52 9.59
CA GLU A 486 7.01 -9.94 9.69
C GLU A 486 7.87 -10.16 10.95
N VAL A 487 7.30 -10.87 11.93
CA VAL A 487 7.99 -11.30 13.15
C VAL A 487 8.44 -12.75 12.93
N GLU A 488 9.76 -12.95 12.97
CA GLU A 488 10.53 -14.22 12.93
C GLU A 488 11.00 -14.74 11.54
N ASP A 489 12.33 -14.81 11.43
CA ASP A 489 13.17 -15.57 10.48
C ASP A 489 13.11 -15.19 8.99
N ILE A 490 13.40 -13.91 8.68
CA ILE A 490 13.53 -13.38 7.30
C ILE A 490 14.66 -14.06 6.50
N THR A 491 15.67 -14.63 7.15
CA THR A 491 16.79 -15.34 6.50
C THR A 491 16.47 -16.79 6.13
N ALA A 492 15.30 -17.31 6.54
CA ALA A 492 14.83 -18.64 6.15
C ALA A 492 14.31 -18.71 4.70
N TRP A 493 14.17 -17.57 4.02
CA TRP A 493 13.59 -17.47 2.68
C TRP A 493 14.65 -17.45 1.61
#